data_AF-X0TT29-F1
#
_entry.id   AF-X0TT29-F1
#
_cell.length_a   1.000
_cell.length_b   1.000
_cell.length_c   1.000
_cell.angle_alpha   90.00
_cell.angle_beta   90.00
_cell.angle_gamma   90.00
#
_symmetry.space_group_name_H-M   'P 1'
#
loop_
_entity.id
_entity.type
_entity.pdbx_description
1 polymer ?
#
loop_
_entity_poly.entity_id
_entity_poly.type
_entity_poly.pdbx_seq_one_letter_code
_entity_poly.pdbx_strand_id
1 'polypeptide(L)'
;DAGGRGPVYVDRPYLKDLKYVRDVDRDIIWEDHRYVTSSRNVEGWSLKVNESVQRFVTDFGKPLYMGEYGIAPWSAYDNYNPVSVIGIQTQFLDSLPLYGRNFHSLGIFTGEQVDVMQGPYITPEQSSIIFNIIAGGAAPTPPPPVPPPPVPVPPPEIKVDLSSISKLFVAGGILYIVQKAAEE
;
A
#
# COMPACT_ATOMS: atom_id res chain seq x y z
N ASP A 1 4.19 43.67 -13.97
CA ASP A 1 5.42 43.22 -13.26
C ASP A 1 5.74 41.77 -13.61
N ALA A 2 6.59 41.59 -14.63
CA ALA A 2 7.07 40.27 -15.06
C ALA A 2 8.28 39.87 -14.21
N GLY A 3 8.03 39.45 -12.97
CA GLY A 3 9.04 38.83 -12.11
C GLY A 3 9.36 37.44 -12.64
N GLY A 4 10.30 37.35 -13.58
CA GLY A 4 10.76 36.08 -14.13
C GLY A 4 11.29 35.19 -13.00
N ARG A 5 10.59 34.10 -12.71
CA ARG A 5 11.09 33.07 -11.80
C ARG A 5 12.32 32.46 -12.47
N GLY A 6 13.50 32.72 -11.91
CA GLY A 6 14.74 32.08 -12.35
C GLY A 6 14.63 30.55 -12.23
N PRO A 7 15.59 29.80 -12.81
CA PRO A 7 15.60 28.35 -12.71
C PRO A 7 15.66 27.91 -11.24
N VAL A 8 14.81 26.97 -10.87
CA VAL A 8 14.86 26.28 -9.58
C VAL A 8 15.83 25.12 -9.71
N TYR A 9 16.86 25.07 -8.87
CA TYR A 9 17.80 23.95 -8.84
C TYR A 9 17.32 22.91 -7.84
N VAL A 10 17.05 21.71 -8.33
CA VAL A 10 16.70 20.55 -7.51
C VAL A 10 17.93 19.63 -7.47
N ASP A 11 18.41 19.26 -6.29
CA ASP A 11 19.65 18.48 -6.14
C ASP A 11 19.56 17.50 -4.96
N ARG A 12 20.27 16.37 -5.06
CA ARG A 12 20.29 15.34 -4.01
C ARG A 12 21.59 15.47 -3.19
N PRO A 13 21.52 15.87 -1.91
CA PRO A 13 22.69 16.19 -1.09
C PRO A 13 23.35 14.90 -0.53
N TYR A 14 23.91 14.06 -1.38
CA TYR A 14 24.50 12.78 -0.94
C TYR A 14 25.83 12.91 -0.21
N LEU A 15 26.45 14.09 -0.23
CA LEU A 15 27.88 14.17 -0.05
C LEU A 15 28.32 15.10 1.10
N LYS A 16 27.39 15.71 1.85
CA LYS A 16 27.71 16.76 2.84
C LYS A 16 28.74 16.33 3.90
N ASP A 17 28.77 15.05 4.27
CA ASP A 17 29.68 14.51 5.28
C ASP A 17 31.00 13.97 4.71
N LEU A 18 31.24 14.08 3.40
CA LEU A 18 32.49 13.65 2.78
C LEU A 18 33.53 14.78 2.85
N LYS A 19 34.77 14.40 3.19
CA LYS A 19 35.94 15.28 3.44
C LYS A 19 36.21 16.36 2.36
N TYR A 20 35.72 16.17 1.14
CA TYR A 20 36.02 17.03 -0.01
C TYR A 20 34.79 17.74 -0.59
N VAL A 21 33.66 17.73 0.11
CA VAL A 21 32.44 18.40 -0.32
C VAL A 21 32.35 19.74 0.36
N ARG A 22 32.08 20.77 -0.45
CA ARG A 22 31.89 22.14 0.00
C ARG A 22 30.44 22.52 -0.21
N ASP A 23 29.91 23.35 0.68
CA ASP A 23 28.61 23.95 0.47
C ASP A 23 28.64 24.81 -0.79
N VAL A 24 27.63 24.63 -1.64
CA VAL A 24 27.40 25.50 -2.79
C VAL A 24 26.37 26.53 -2.37
N ASP A 25 26.78 27.80 -2.32
CA ASP A 25 25.91 28.92 -1.99
C ASP A 25 25.02 29.28 -3.19
N ARG A 26 23.96 28.50 -3.37
CA ARG A 26 22.89 28.74 -4.34
C ARG A 26 21.56 28.31 -3.73
N ASP A 27 20.46 28.90 -4.20
CA ASP A 27 19.11 28.46 -3.82
C ASP A 27 18.83 27.09 -4.44
N ILE A 28 19.05 26.04 -3.65
CA ILE A 28 18.78 24.65 -4.01
C ILE A 28 17.59 24.16 -3.21
N ILE A 29 16.67 23.48 -3.90
CA ILE A 29 15.67 22.62 -3.28
C ILE A 29 16.24 21.22 -3.23
N TRP A 30 16.33 20.67 -2.03
CA TRP A 30 16.90 19.35 -1.86
C TRP A 30 15.90 18.30 -2.27
N GLU A 31 16.37 17.23 -2.87
CA GLU A 31 15.53 16.15 -3.35
C GLU A 31 15.86 14.84 -2.65
N ASP A 32 14.83 14.07 -2.35
CA ASP A 32 14.98 12.67 -1.99
C ASP A 32 13.95 11.79 -2.70
N HIS A 33 14.30 10.52 -2.88
CA HIS A 33 13.54 9.52 -3.62
C HIS A 33 13.26 8.34 -2.70
N ARG A 34 11.98 8.05 -2.44
CA ARG A 34 11.57 7.04 -1.45
C ARG A 34 10.43 6.17 -1.95
N TYR A 35 10.70 4.87 -1.92
CA TYR A 35 9.80 3.85 -2.43
C TYR A 35 9.31 2.90 -1.33
N VAL A 36 8.06 2.45 -1.47
CA VAL A 36 7.63 1.15 -0.96
C VAL A 36 8.24 0.08 -1.87
N THR A 37 8.81 -0.94 -1.26
CA THR A 37 9.54 -2.01 -1.94
C THR A 37 9.15 -3.36 -1.35
N SER A 38 9.62 -4.47 -1.90
CA SER A 38 9.37 -5.81 -1.34
C SER A 38 9.89 -5.99 0.09
N SER A 39 10.88 -5.19 0.52
CA SER A 39 11.45 -5.22 1.87
C SER A 39 11.06 -4.01 2.73
N ARG A 40 10.23 -3.10 2.21
CA ARG A 40 9.82 -1.88 2.91
C ARG A 40 8.36 -1.57 2.65
N ASN A 41 7.53 -1.82 3.66
CA ASN A 41 6.12 -1.46 3.67
C ASN A 41 5.92 0.07 3.84
N VAL A 42 4.66 0.50 3.88
CA VAL A 42 4.29 1.92 4.04
C VAL A 42 4.83 2.54 5.33
N GLU A 43 4.81 1.80 6.45
CA GLU A 43 5.33 2.28 7.73
C GLU A 43 6.85 2.50 7.68
N GLY A 44 7.61 1.51 7.19
CA GLY A 44 9.05 1.65 7.00
C GLY A 44 9.41 2.76 6.01
N TRP A 45 8.58 2.96 4.98
CA TRP A 45 8.72 4.07 4.04
C TRP A 45 8.47 5.42 4.70
N SER A 46 7.40 5.58 5.50
CA SER A 46 7.07 6.84 6.15
C SER A 46 8.12 7.24 7.19
N LEU A 47 8.68 6.27 7.91
CA LEU A 47 9.84 6.49 8.79
C LEU A 47 11.03 7.08 8.03
N LYS A 48 11.37 6.54 6.86
CA LYS A 48 12.47 7.08 6.03
C LYS A 48 12.19 8.47 5.45
N VAL A 49 10.94 8.76 5.13
CA VAL A 49 10.53 10.11 4.73
C VAL A 49 10.67 11.07 5.91
N ASN A 50 10.21 10.71 7.11
CA ASN A 50 10.38 11.53 8.32
C ASN A 50 11.85 11.78 8.67
N GLU A 51 12.72 10.76 8.56
CA GLU A 51 14.17 10.93 8.71
C GLU A 51 14.73 11.97 7.74
N SER A 52 14.21 11.99 6.50
CA SER A 52 14.65 12.93 5.46
C SER A 52 14.13 14.33 5.73
N VAL A 53 12.87 14.48 6.17
CA VAL A 53 12.30 15.77 6.60
C VAL A 53 13.08 16.32 7.79
N GLN A 54 13.33 15.51 8.83
CA GLN A 54 14.11 15.93 9.99
C GLN A 54 15.49 16.43 9.56
N ARG A 55 16.22 15.62 8.78
CA ARG A 55 17.58 15.98 8.36
C ARG A 55 17.61 17.24 7.49
N PHE A 56 16.75 17.33 6.50
CA PHE A 56 16.87 18.35 5.47
C PHE A 56 16.11 19.63 5.81
N VAL A 57 14.87 19.49 6.30
CA VAL A 57 14.02 20.63 6.64
C VAL A 57 14.38 21.16 8.03
N THR A 58 14.41 20.29 9.04
CA THR A 58 14.62 20.73 10.42
C THR A 58 16.10 21.04 10.72
N ASP A 59 17.02 20.10 10.49
CA ASP A 59 18.41 20.24 10.91
C ASP A 59 19.20 21.18 10.01
N PHE A 60 18.93 21.17 8.70
CA PHE A 60 19.65 22.00 7.73
C PHE A 60 18.89 23.24 7.28
N GLY A 61 17.59 23.36 7.59
CA GLY A 61 16.79 24.52 7.19
C GLY A 61 16.63 24.67 5.67
N LYS A 62 16.64 23.58 4.92
CA LYS A 62 16.52 23.59 3.45
C LYS A 62 15.18 23.02 2.98
N PRO A 63 14.58 23.58 1.92
CA PRO A 63 13.35 23.04 1.36
C PRO A 63 13.61 21.65 0.77
N LEU A 64 12.65 20.73 0.98
CA LEU A 64 12.73 19.35 0.52
C LEU A 64 11.63 19.05 -0.51
N TYR A 65 12.02 18.49 -1.65
CA TYR A 65 11.16 17.98 -2.71
C TYR A 65 11.22 16.45 -2.73
N MET A 66 10.07 15.77 -2.68
CA MET A 66 10.01 14.32 -2.79
C MET A 66 9.93 13.93 -4.27
N GLY A 67 11.07 13.83 -4.93
CA GLY A 67 11.14 13.76 -6.39
C GLY A 67 10.62 12.48 -7.02
N GLU A 68 10.70 11.38 -6.27
CA GLU A 68 10.23 10.09 -6.72
C GLU A 68 9.67 9.32 -5.53
N TYR A 69 8.34 9.21 -5.49
CA TYR A 69 7.64 8.28 -4.59
C TYR A 69 6.80 7.27 -5.37
N GLY A 70 6.38 6.22 -4.67
CA GLY A 70 5.53 5.16 -5.20
C GLY A 70 5.99 3.78 -4.76
N ILE A 71 5.74 2.80 -5.63
CA ILE A 71 6.13 1.39 -5.46
C ILE A 71 7.23 1.07 -6.48
N ALA A 72 8.37 0.58 -6.02
CA ALA A 72 9.46 0.16 -6.89
C ALA A 72 10.23 -1.04 -6.28
N PRO A 73 10.46 -2.14 -7.03
CA PRO A 73 9.84 -2.44 -8.33
C PRO A 73 8.32 -2.68 -8.19
N TRP A 74 7.58 -2.58 -9.28
CA TRP A 74 6.15 -2.90 -9.29
C TRP A 74 5.84 -4.37 -8.98
N SER A 75 6.80 -5.28 -9.10
CA SER A 75 6.67 -6.65 -8.57
C SER A 75 6.48 -6.70 -7.04
N ALA A 76 6.74 -5.62 -6.31
CA ALA A 76 6.34 -5.51 -4.91
C ALA A 76 4.81 -5.43 -4.73
N TYR A 77 4.03 -5.20 -5.81
CA TYR A 77 2.56 -5.19 -5.85
C TYR A 77 1.94 -6.45 -5.27
N ASP A 78 2.55 -7.63 -5.45
CA ASP A 78 1.95 -8.89 -4.98
C ASP A 78 1.69 -8.88 -3.46
N ASN A 79 2.38 -8.01 -2.71
CA ASN A 79 2.19 -7.82 -1.28
C ASN A 79 1.21 -6.69 -0.91
N TYR A 80 0.76 -5.87 -1.86
CA TYR A 80 0.04 -4.62 -1.58
C TYR A 80 -1.01 -4.25 -2.63
N ASN A 81 -2.11 -3.63 -2.18
CA ASN A 81 -3.00 -2.90 -3.07
C ASN A 81 -2.39 -1.52 -3.40
N PRO A 82 -2.04 -1.21 -4.66
CA PRO A 82 -1.33 0.02 -5.01
C PRO A 82 -2.21 1.24 -4.92
N VAL A 83 -3.52 1.13 -5.15
CA VAL A 83 -4.44 2.26 -4.96
C VAL A 83 -4.39 2.71 -3.51
N SER A 84 -4.43 1.76 -2.58
CA SER A 84 -4.31 2.04 -1.14
C SER A 84 -2.93 2.60 -0.78
N VAL A 85 -1.84 1.94 -1.23
CA VAL A 85 -0.47 2.39 -0.94
C VAL A 85 -0.21 3.80 -1.48
N ILE A 86 -0.53 4.06 -2.75
CA ILE A 86 -0.30 5.39 -3.35
C ILE A 86 -1.20 6.44 -2.69
N GLY A 87 -2.43 6.09 -2.32
CA GLY A 87 -3.33 6.95 -1.53
C GLY A 87 -2.71 7.36 -0.19
N ILE A 88 -2.22 6.39 0.59
CA ILE A 88 -1.59 6.64 1.89
C ILE A 88 -0.30 7.45 1.72
N GLN A 89 0.56 7.09 0.75
CA GLN A 89 1.79 7.83 0.49
C GLN A 89 1.48 9.28 0.12
N THR A 90 0.49 9.50 -0.74
CA THR A 90 0.06 10.84 -1.17
C THR A 90 -0.41 11.68 0.00
N GLN A 91 -1.35 11.16 0.78
CA GLN A 91 -1.88 11.87 1.95
C GLN A 91 -0.79 12.16 2.98
N PHE A 92 0.12 11.21 3.20
CA PHE A 92 1.23 11.40 4.12
C PHE A 92 2.19 12.51 3.63
N LEU A 93 2.59 12.50 2.37
CA LEU A 93 3.46 13.55 1.82
C LEU A 93 2.79 14.93 1.84
N ASP A 94 1.49 15.01 1.58
CA ASP A 94 0.73 16.26 1.66
C ASP A 94 0.63 16.83 3.08
N SER A 95 0.81 16.00 4.10
CA SER A 95 0.81 16.42 5.51
C SER A 95 2.14 16.99 6.00
N LEU A 96 3.20 16.89 5.19
CA LEU A 96 4.56 17.26 5.57
C LEU A 96 4.95 18.63 5.01
N PRO A 97 5.95 19.32 5.61
CA PRO A 97 6.44 20.62 5.13
C PRO A 97 7.35 20.46 3.89
N LEU A 98 6.84 19.78 2.85
CA LEU A 98 7.55 19.57 1.59
C LEU A 98 7.31 20.73 0.63
N TYR A 99 8.31 21.05 -0.18
CA TYR A 99 8.18 21.98 -1.29
C TYR A 99 7.32 21.42 -2.42
N GLY A 100 7.29 20.10 -2.55
CA GLY A 100 6.47 19.38 -3.52
C GLY A 100 6.82 17.91 -3.58
N ARG A 101 6.14 17.18 -4.47
CA ARG A 101 6.35 15.76 -4.70
C ARG A 101 6.10 15.39 -6.16
N ASN A 102 6.80 14.39 -6.65
CA ASN A 102 6.63 13.82 -7.98
C ASN A 102 6.58 12.29 -7.92
N PHE A 103 5.66 11.72 -8.69
CA PHE A 103 5.46 10.28 -8.73
C PHE A 103 6.43 9.67 -9.74
N HIS A 104 7.19 8.65 -9.34
CA HIS A 104 8.33 8.15 -10.12
C HIS A 104 7.94 7.45 -11.44
N SER A 105 6.71 6.97 -11.53
CA SER A 105 6.25 6.07 -12.59
C SER A 105 5.13 6.68 -13.43
N LEU A 106 5.12 8.01 -13.64
CA LEU A 106 4.09 8.66 -14.47
C LEU A 106 4.01 8.06 -15.88
N GLY A 107 5.15 7.64 -16.45
CA GLY A 107 5.20 7.00 -17.76
C GLY A 107 4.39 5.70 -17.85
N ILE A 108 4.14 5.02 -16.73
CA ILE A 108 3.35 3.78 -16.67
C ILE A 108 1.84 4.07 -16.79
N PHE A 109 1.38 5.28 -16.48
CA PHE A 109 -0.04 5.65 -16.47
C PHE A 109 -0.56 6.27 -17.77
N THR A 110 0.23 6.29 -18.83
CA THR A 110 -0.22 6.88 -20.11
C THR A 110 -0.90 5.83 -20.97
N GLY A 111 -2.16 6.09 -21.33
CA GLY A 111 -3.08 5.20 -22.05
C GLY A 111 -2.69 4.82 -23.49
N GLU A 112 -1.40 4.77 -23.82
CA GLU A 112 -0.92 4.32 -25.13
C GLU A 112 0.11 3.18 -25.04
N GLN A 113 0.87 3.04 -23.95
CA GLN A 113 1.86 1.97 -23.81
C GLN A 113 1.98 1.51 -22.35
N VAL A 114 1.19 0.52 -21.96
CA VAL A 114 1.51 -0.30 -20.78
C VAL A 114 2.81 -1.04 -21.11
N ASP A 115 3.86 -0.83 -20.34
CA ASP A 115 5.07 -1.65 -20.45
C ASP A 115 4.74 -3.09 -20.02
N VAL A 116 4.32 -3.90 -21.00
CA VAL A 116 4.05 -5.33 -20.84
C VAL A 116 5.30 -6.14 -20.45
N MET A 117 6.50 -5.56 -20.54
CA MET A 117 7.74 -6.19 -20.02
C MET A 117 7.79 -6.17 -18.50
N GLN A 118 7.09 -5.24 -17.85
CA GLN A 118 6.86 -5.26 -16.41
C GLN A 118 5.60 -6.06 -16.07
N GLY A 119 4.64 -6.23 -16.99
CA GLY A 119 3.46 -7.08 -16.79
C GLY A 119 2.27 -6.29 -16.24
N PRO A 120 1.07 -6.91 -16.16
CA PRO A 120 -0.18 -6.20 -15.87
C PRO A 120 -0.34 -5.90 -14.37
N TYR A 121 0.65 -5.25 -13.75
CA TYR A 121 0.63 -4.96 -12.31
C TYR A 121 -0.54 -4.06 -11.89
N ILE A 122 -1.11 -3.29 -12.83
CA ILE A 122 -2.26 -2.43 -12.58
C ILE A 122 -3.26 -2.51 -13.74
N THR A 123 -4.54 -2.49 -13.42
CA THR A 123 -5.61 -2.39 -14.43
C THR A 123 -5.77 -0.94 -14.92
N PRO A 124 -6.40 -0.71 -16.09
CA PRO A 124 -6.73 0.64 -16.55
C PRO A 124 -7.58 1.45 -15.55
N GLU A 125 -8.48 0.77 -14.83
CA GLU A 125 -9.27 1.38 -13.76
C GLU A 125 -8.39 1.83 -12.60
N GLN A 126 -7.50 0.96 -12.10
CA GLN A 126 -6.54 1.30 -11.05
C GLN A 126 -5.61 2.43 -11.50
N SER A 127 -5.14 2.41 -12.75
CA SER A 127 -4.34 3.49 -13.36
C SER A 127 -5.05 4.84 -13.26
N SER A 128 -6.33 4.87 -13.63
CA SER A 128 -7.15 6.09 -13.61
C SER A 128 -7.35 6.61 -12.18
N ILE A 129 -7.59 5.71 -11.22
CA ILE A 129 -7.72 6.06 -9.80
C ILE A 129 -6.40 6.62 -9.26
N ILE A 130 -5.28 5.95 -9.54
CA ILE A 130 -3.97 6.37 -9.04
C ILE A 130 -3.58 7.72 -9.65
N PHE A 131 -3.82 7.94 -10.94
CA PHE A 131 -3.59 9.24 -11.58
C PHE A 131 -4.35 10.36 -10.87
N ASN A 132 -5.63 10.15 -10.56
CA ASN A 132 -6.44 11.12 -9.82
C ASN A 132 -5.87 11.40 -8.42
N ILE A 133 -5.42 10.37 -7.70
CA ILE A 133 -4.76 10.54 -6.39
C ILE A 133 -3.51 11.41 -6.50
N ILE A 134 -2.63 11.11 -7.45
CA ILE A 134 -1.36 11.83 -7.65
C ILE A 134 -1.60 13.28 -8.05
N ALA A 135 -2.63 13.55 -8.85
CA ALA A 135 -3.01 14.88 -9.29
C ALA A 135 -3.67 15.74 -8.19
N GLY A 136 -3.80 15.23 -6.96
CA GLY A 136 -4.42 15.93 -5.82
C GLY A 136 -5.91 15.68 -5.67
N GLY A 137 -6.48 14.72 -6.39
CA GLY A 137 -7.80 14.17 -6.13
C GLY A 137 -7.81 13.32 -4.86
N ALA A 138 -8.94 13.26 -4.16
CA ALA A 138 -9.08 12.36 -3.03
C ALA A 138 -9.02 10.90 -3.50
N ALA A 139 -8.27 10.06 -2.78
CA ALA A 139 -8.39 8.63 -2.95
C ALA A 139 -9.84 8.22 -2.68
N PRO A 140 -10.47 7.37 -3.52
CA PRO A 140 -11.79 6.84 -3.21
C PRO A 140 -11.71 6.13 -1.86
N THR A 141 -12.63 6.48 -0.96
CA THR A 141 -12.72 5.82 0.34
C THR A 141 -12.86 4.32 0.08
N PRO A 142 -12.04 3.45 0.72
CA PRO A 142 -12.23 2.02 0.62
C PRO A 142 -13.70 1.72 0.93
N PRO A 143 -14.38 0.85 0.16
CA PRO A 143 -15.69 0.39 0.56
C PRO A 143 -15.58 -0.15 1.99
N PRO A 144 -16.59 0.06 2.85
CA PRO A 144 -16.57 -0.48 4.20
C PRO A 144 -16.27 -1.99 4.13
N PRO A 145 -15.52 -2.54 5.11
CA PRO A 145 -15.25 -3.96 5.14
C PRO A 145 -16.57 -4.71 4.95
N VAL A 146 -16.62 -5.62 3.98
CA VAL A 146 -17.80 -6.48 3.82
C VAL A 146 -18.02 -7.14 5.18
N PRO A 147 -19.23 -7.07 5.77
CA PRO A 147 -19.52 -7.76 7.01
C PRO A 147 -19.07 -9.21 6.86
N PRO A 148 -18.44 -9.81 7.88
CA PRO A 148 -18.14 -11.24 7.83
C PRO A 148 -19.45 -11.98 7.48
N PRO A 149 -19.38 -13.03 6.65
CA PRO A 149 -20.57 -13.82 6.35
C PRO A 149 -21.22 -14.23 7.69
N PRO A 150 -22.56 -14.33 7.74
CA PRO A 150 -23.24 -14.79 8.93
C PRO A 150 -22.56 -16.07 9.43
N VAL A 151 -22.25 -16.13 10.72
CA VAL A 151 -21.75 -17.37 11.32
C VAL A 151 -22.75 -18.46 10.94
N PRO A 152 -22.31 -19.57 10.31
CA PRO A 152 -23.22 -20.67 9.99
C PRO A 152 -23.98 -21.05 11.24
N VAL A 153 -25.31 -21.00 11.18
CA VAL A 153 -26.13 -21.49 12.29
C VAL A 153 -25.74 -22.94 12.52
N PRO A 154 -25.26 -23.32 13.72
CA PRO A 154 -24.90 -24.70 13.96
C PRO A 154 -26.13 -25.58 13.66
N PRO A 155 -25.94 -26.73 12.99
CA PRO A 155 -27.05 -27.62 12.71
C PRO A 155 -27.77 -27.95 14.03
N PRO A 156 -29.11 -28.09 14.02
CA PRO A 156 -29.86 -28.43 15.20
C PRO A 156 -29.24 -29.67 15.87
N GLU A 157 -28.98 -29.56 17.17
CA GLU A 157 -28.43 -30.64 17.96
C GLU A 157 -29.43 -31.80 17.95
N ILE A 158 -29.12 -32.86 17.21
CA ILE A 158 -29.95 -34.08 17.19
C ILE A 158 -29.74 -34.79 18.53
N LYS A 159 -30.67 -34.59 19.46
CA LYS A 159 -30.73 -35.38 20.71
C LYS A 159 -31.25 -36.78 20.37
N VAL A 160 -30.32 -37.73 20.24
CA VAL A 160 -30.66 -39.15 20.07
C VAL A 160 -30.92 -39.74 21.46
N ASP A 161 -32.14 -40.23 21.69
CA ASP A 161 -32.45 -41.02 22.89
C ASP A 161 -31.80 -42.41 22.77
N LEU A 162 -30.69 -42.59 23.49
CA LEU A 162 -29.89 -43.82 23.46
C LEU A 162 -30.55 -44.98 24.21
N SER A 163 -31.63 -44.75 24.98
CA SER A 163 -32.25 -45.79 25.80
C SER A 163 -32.92 -46.91 24.98
N SER A 164 -33.20 -46.65 23.70
CA SER A 164 -33.82 -47.60 22.75
C SER A 164 -32.81 -48.28 21.81
N ILE A 165 -31.52 -47.94 21.90
CA ILE A 165 -30.48 -48.44 21.00
C ILE A 165 -29.84 -49.70 21.59
N SER A 166 -29.88 -50.79 20.82
CA SER A 166 -29.29 -52.06 21.23
C SER A 166 -27.83 -52.20 20.80
N LYS A 167 -27.45 -51.62 19.65
CA LYS A 167 -26.07 -51.60 19.12
C LYS A 167 -25.81 -50.35 18.30
N LEU A 168 -24.58 -49.83 18.42
CA LEU A 168 -24.05 -48.71 17.64
C LEU A 168 -22.70 -49.12 17.04
N PHE A 169 -22.51 -48.94 15.74
CA PHE A 169 -21.20 -49.15 15.11
C PHE A 169 -21.02 -48.26 13.86
N VAL A 170 -19.77 -48.00 13.49
CA VAL A 170 -19.38 -47.20 12.32
C VAL A 170 -18.68 -48.10 11.31
N ALA A 171 -19.13 -48.10 10.06
CA ALA A 171 -18.47 -48.80 8.95
C ALA A 171 -18.41 -47.87 7.73
N GLY A 172 -17.21 -47.69 7.15
CA GLY A 172 -17.03 -46.85 5.96
C GLY A 172 -17.37 -45.36 6.14
N GLY A 173 -17.34 -44.83 7.37
CA GLY A 173 -17.73 -43.45 7.68
C GLY A 173 -19.23 -43.23 7.88
N ILE A 174 -20.04 -44.30 7.83
CA ILE A 174 -21.49 -44.25 8.07
C ILE A 174 -21.78 -44.82 9.46
N LEU A 175 -22.61 -44.10 10.23
CA LEU A 175 -23.09 -44.53 11.54
C LEU A 175 -24.32 -45.43 11.38
N TYR A 176 -24.26 -46.64 11.94
CA TYR A 176 -25.37 -47.60 11.96
C TYR A 176 -25.97 -47.67 13.36
N ILE A 177 -27.29 -47.45 13.45
CA ILE A 177 -28.07 -47.52 14.70
C ILE A 177 -29.04 -48.70 14.61
N VAL A 178 -28.92 -49.67 15.52
CA VAL A 178 -29.85 -50.82 15.62
C VAL A 178 -30.78 -50.62 16.80
N GLN A 179 -32.03 -50.26 16.53
CA GLN A 179 -33.08 -50.15 17.55
C GLN A 179 -33.58 -51.52 17.98
N LYS A 180 -33.89 -51.68 19.27
CA LYS A 180 -34.53 -52.89 19.78
C LYS A 180 -35.97 -52.94 19.26
N ALA A 181 -36.39 -54.04 18.65
CA ALA A 181 -37.79 -54.20 18.26
C ALA A 181 -38.67 -54.11 19.53
N ALA A 182 -39.77 -53.38 19.45
CA ALA A 182 -40.76 -53.37 20.52
C ALA A 182 -41.32 -54.80 20.64
N GLU A 183 -41.15 -55.41 21.81
CA GLU A 183 -41.84 -56.66 22.15
C GLU A 183 -43.32 -56.28 22.39
N GLU A 184 -44.23 -56.81 21.57
CA GLU A 184 -45.70 -56.74 21.80
C GLU A 184 -46.13 -57.60 22.98
#